data_AF-A0A0D2V4G6-F1
#
_entry.id   AF-A0A0D2V4G6-F1
#
_cell.length_a   1.000
_cell.length_b   1.000
_cell.length_c   1.000
_cell.angle_alpha   90.00
_cell.angle_beta   90.00
_cell.angle_gamma   90.00
#
_symmetry.space_group_name_H-M   'P 1'
#
loop_
_entity.id
_entity.type
_entity.pdbx_description
1 polymer ?
#
loop_
_entity_poly.entity_id
_entity_poly.type
_entity_poly.pdbx_seq_one_letter_code
_entity_poly.pdbx_strand_id
1 'polypeptide(L)'
;MSFSKLLSLLLLVNFIFIYQSHSSPDNNVTKAQSHIKPKKVHLSLYYESLCPYCRSFIVSQLVKVFNTDLLNIINLRLVPWGNAQYVKPNKTIICQHGEDECYLNTIHACAISIWPDPRKHFNFIYCIENQGLPIKDNQHSEGMEAVWKACSARSGMDQKLIKDCYDSGYGRKASFFNMKLDVHNQLDLNSSITQQFSVVLHLIAPYIFLAKCICR
;
A
#
# COMPACT_ATOMS: atom_id res chain seq x y z
N MET A 1 -50.89 29.60 13.25
CA MET A 1 -49.80 28.68 12.88
C MET A 1 -48.51 29.46 12.79
N SER A 2 -47.47 29.10 13.57
CA SER A 2 -46.19 29.82 13.60
C SER A 2 -45.45 29.69 12.26
N PHE A 3 -44.79 30.76 11.83
CA PHE A 3 -44.03 30.88 10.59
C PHE A 3 -43.01 29.73 10.39
N SER A 4 -42.47 29.21 11.50
CA SER A 4 -41.56 28.06 11.53
C SER A 4 -42.21 26.75 11.02
N LYS A 5 -43.51 26.54 11.27
CA LYS A 5 -44.22 25.35 10.79
C LYS A 5 -44.53 25.43 9.29
N LEU A 6 -44.67 26.63 8.73
CA LEU A 6 -44.92 26.86 7.31
C LEU A 6 -43.64 26.60 6.48
N LEU A 7 -42.48 27.00 7.00
CA LEU A 7 -41.18 26.78 6.35
C LEU A 7 -40.79 25.29 6.34
N SER A 8 -41.09 24.57 7.42
CA SER A 8 -40.85 23.12 7.51
C SER A 8 -41.75 22.32 6.55
N LEU A 9 -42.99 22.78 6.34
CA LEU A 9 -43.92 22.16 5.37
C LEU A 9 -43.48 22.40 3.92
N LEU A 10 -42.97 23.59 3.59
CA LEU A 10 -42.45 23.91 2.25
C LEU A 10 -41.20 23.11 1.86
N LEU A 11 -40.34 22.77 2.82
CA LEU A 11 -39.16 21.92 2.58
C LEU A 11 -39.54 20.46 2.34
N LEU A 12 -40.56 19.94 3.03
CA LEU A 12 -41.04 18.57 2.84
C LEU A 12 -41.75 18.37 1.49
N VAL A 13 -42.48 19.38 1.01
CA VAL A 13 -43.16 19.31 -0.30
C VAL A 13 -42.16 19.26 -1.46
N ASN A 14 -41.01 19.95 -1.36
CA ASN A 14 -39.94 19.87 -2.36
C ASN A 14 -39.22 18.50 -2.38
N PHE A 15 -39.20 17.77 -1.26
CA PHE A 15 -38.66 16.41 -1.24
C PHE A 15 -39.55 15.38 -1.94
N ILE A 16 -40.86 15.63 -2.02
CA ILE A 16 -41.82 14.71 -2.68
C ILE A 16 -41.79 14.88 -4.21
N PHE A 17 -41.57 16.09 -4.74
CA PHE A 17 -41.51 16.34 -6.18
C PHE A 17 -40.22 15.88 -6.88
N ILE A 18 -39.18 15.47 -6.13
CA ILE A 18 -37.96 14.87 -6.73
C ILE A 18 -38.10 13.33 -6.88
N TYR A 19 -39.08 12.70 -6.22
CA TYR A 19 -39.23 11.24 -6.21
C TYR A 19 -40.09 10.63 -7.35
N GLN A 20 -40.69 11.44 -8.23
CA GLN A 20 -41.36 10.95 -9.43
C GLN A 20 -40.57 11.31 -10.68
N SER A 21 -39.45 10.62 -10.87
CA SER A 21 -38.95 10.38 -12.23
C SER A 21 -39.69 9.17 -12.78
N HIS A 22 -40.59 9.43 -13.73
CA HIS A 22 -41.33 8.42 -14.50
C HIS A 22 -40.41 7.33 -15.05
N SER A 23 -40.62 6.08 -14.61
CA SER A 23 -40.16 4.89 -15.34
C SER A 23 -41.24 4.50 -16.37
N SER A 24 -41.06 4.88 -17.63
CA SER A 24 -41.76 4.24 -18.75
C SER A 24 -41.16 2.85 -19.02
N PRO A 25 -41.98 1.81 -19.26
CA PRO A 25 -41.48 0.50 -19.68
C PRO A 25 -41.45 0.43 -21.21
N ASP A 26 -40.36 0.88 -21.83
CA ASP A 26 -40.11 0.59 -23.24
C ASP A 26 -39.29 -0.69 -23.37
N ASN A 27 -39.96 -1.72 -23.89
CA ASN A 27 -39.42 -3.02 -24.22
C ASN A 27 -38.49 -2.95 -25.45
N ASN A 28 -37.45 -3.78 -25.42
CA ASN A 28 -36.59 -4.20 -26.54
C ASN A 28 -35.53 -3.21 -27.06
N VAL A 29 -34.37 -3.17 -26.38
CA VAL A 29 -33.07 -3.00 -27.05
C VAL A 29 -32.03 -3.92 -26.39
N THR A 30 -31.57 -4.90 -27.17
CA THR A 30 -30.38 -5.75 -27.03
C THR A 30 -29.53 -5.60 -25.75
N LYS A 31 -29.59 -6.64 -24.91
CA LYS A 31 -28.65 -6.93 -23.83
C LYS A 31 -27.26 -7.23 -24.40
N ALA A 32 -26.49 -6.17 -24.68
CA ALA A 32 -25.04 -6.19 -24.69
C ALA A 32 -24.56 -5.29 -23.55
N GLN A 33 -24.88 -5.69 -22.32
CA GLN A 33 -24.35 -5.06 -21.12
C GLN A 33 -22.90 -5.48 -21.00
N SER A 34 -22.02 -4.72 -21.67
CA SER A 34 -20.59 -4.79 -21.40
C SER A 34 -20.41 -4.54 -19.89
N HIS A 35 -19.88 -5.52 -19.19
CA HIS A 35 -19.43 -5.34 -17.81
C HIS A 35 -18.30 -4.31 -17.82
N ILE A 36 -18.63 -3.02 -17.79
CA ILE A 36 -17.66 -1.97 -17.53
C ILE A 36 -17.24 -2.15 -16.06
N LYS A 37 -16.15 -2.88 -15.83
CA LYS A 37 -15.54 -2.92 -14.50
C LYS A 37 -15.17 -1.46 -14.15
N PRO A 38 -15.63 -0.94 -13.00
CA PRO A 38 -15.27 0.41 -12.60
C PRO A 38 -13.74 0.54 -12.55
N LYS A 39 -13.23 1.63 -13.13
CA LYS A 39 -11.80 1.89 -13.17
C LYS A 39 -11.27 2.03 -11.75
N LYS A 40 -10.39 1.11 -11.35
CA LYS A 40 -9.75 1.15 -10.04
C LYS A 40 -8.76 2.30 -9.94
N VAL A 41 -8.65 2.84 -8.73
CA VAL A 41 -7.67 3.86 -8.36
C VAL A 41 -6.34 3.21 -7.98
N HIS A 42 -5.21 3.68 -8.49
CA HIS A 42 -3.90 3.18 -8.08
C HIS A 42 -3.47 3.81 -6.76
N LEU A 43 -3.15 2.98 -5.76
CA LEU A 43 -2.58 3.41 -4.49
C LEU A 43 -1.23 2.72 -4.32
N SER A 44 -0.13 3.48 -4.30
CA SER A 44 1.20 2.93 -3.98
C SER A 44 1.68 3.43 -2.62
N LEU A 45 2.11 2.52 -1.75
CA LEU A 45 2.79 2.83 -0.49
C LEU A 45 4.29 2.54 -0.63
N TYR A 46 5.10 3.58 -0.53
CA TYR A 46 6.56 3.46 -0.32
C TYR A 46 6.84 3.49 1.16
N TYR A 47 7.63 2.53 1.64
CA TYR A 47 7.89 2.41 3.08
C TYR A 47 9.26 1.79 3.35
N GLU A 48 9.71 1.94 4.59
CA GLU A 48 10.93 1.34 5.14
C GLU A 48 10.52 0.28 6.16
N SER A 49 11.10 -0.92 6.06
CA SER A 49 11.07 -1.84 7.19
C SER A 49 11.85 -1.25 8.37
N LEU A 50 11.51 -1.67 9.59
CA LEU A 50 12.06 -1.14 10.85
C LEU A 50 11.71 0.32 11.18
N CYS A 51 11.14 1.11 10.26
CA CYS A 51 10.66 2.45 10.57
C CYS A 51 9.37 2.39 11.43
N PRO A 52 9.37 2.87 12.69
CA PRO A 52 8.20 2.78 13.58
C PRO A 52 6.93 3.45 13.03
N TYR A 53 7.06 4.52 12.26
CA TYR A 53 5.90 5.18 11.65
C TYR A 53 5.29 4.35 10.52
N CYS A 54 6.13 3.68 9.72
CA CYS A 54 5.66 2.84 8.60
C CYS A 54 4.99 1.59 9.09
N ARG A 55 5.62 0.98 10.08
CA ARG A 55 5.05 -0.10 10.87
C ARG A 55 3.66 0.26 11.40
N SER A 56 3.57 1.38 12.11
CA SER A 56 2.30 1.85 12.70
C SER A 56 1.23 2.09 11.63
N PHE A 57 1.60 2.68 10.49
CA PHE A 57 0.70 2.88 9.37
C PHE A 57 0.21 1.55 8.76
N ILE A 58 1.12 0.61 8.49
CA ILE A 58 0.80 -0.70 7.93
C ILE A 58 -0.15 -1.47 8.85
N VAL A 59 0.20 -1.53 10.13
CA VAL A 59 -0.54 -2.31 11.13
C VAL A 59 -1.87 -1.67 11.52
N SER A 60 -1.95 -0.33 11.57
CA SER A 60 -3.13 0.36 12.12
C SER A 60 -4.02 1.01 11.07
N GLN A 61 -3.48 1.41 9.92
CA GLN A 61 -4.22 2.14 8.89
C GLN A 61 -4.40 1.32 7.62
N LEU A 62 -3.33 0.81 7.03
CA LEU A 62 -3.39 0.07 5.79
C LEU A 62 -4.20 -1.23 5.93
N VAL A 63 -4.14 -1.91 7.09
CA VAL A 63 -4.96 -3.10 7.36
C VAL A 63 -6.46 -2.87 7.12
N LYS A 64 -6.96 -1.64 7.30
CA LYS A 64 -8.38 -1.30 7.07
C LYS A 64 -8.79 -1.46 5.60
N VAL A 65 -7.85 -1.30 4.67
CA VAL A 65 -8.08 -1.56 3.23
C VAL A 65 -8.46 -3.01 2.98
N PHE A 66 -7.90 -3.95 3.76
CA PHE A 66 -8.13 -5.38 3.63
C PHE A 66 -9.39 -5.87 4.35
N ASN A 67 -9.82 -5.13 5.37
CA ASN A 67 -11.01 -5.42 6.20
C ASN A 67 -12.29 -4.74 5.70
N THR A 68 -12.21 -4.04 4.56
CA THR A 68 -13.33 -3.34 3.92
C THR A 68 -13.38 -3.70 2.43
N ASP A 69 -14.35 -3.15 1.70
CA ASP A 69 -14.46 -3.32 0.25
C ASP A 69 -13.49 -2.42 -0.55
N LEU A 70 -12.58 -1.69 0.12
CA LEU A 70 -11.66 -0.77 -0.55
C LEU A 70 -10.75 -1.46 -1.57
N LEU A 71 -10.33 -2.72 -1.32
CA LEU A 71 -9.57 -3.51 -2.32
C LEU A 71 -10.33 -3.72 -3.64
N ASN A 72 -11.66 -3.63 -3.65
CA ASN A 72 -12.45 -3.77 -4.87
C ASN A 72 -12.36 -2.53 -5.77
N ILE A 73 -12.00 -1.38 -5.22
CA ILE A 73 -11.94 -0.10 -5.94
C ILE A 73 -10.52 0.44 -6.10
N ILE A 74 -9.52 -0.20 -5.50
CA ILE A 74 -8.11 0.18 -5.64
C ILE A 74 -7.23 -0.91 -6.26
N ASN A 75 -6.15 -0.47 -6.90
CA ASN A 75 -4.96 -1.24 -7.23
C ASN A 75 -3.87 -0.87 -6.22
N LEU A 76 -3.76 -1.66 -5.15
CA LEU A 76 -2.75 -1.45 -4.11
C LEU A 76 -1.39 -1.98 -4.56
N ARG A 77 -0.35 -1.17 -4.41
CA ARG A 77 1.05 -1.53 -4.64
C ARG A 77 1.89 -1.17 -3.41
N LEU A 78 2.73 -2.09 -2.97
CA LEU A 78 3.64 -1.90 -1.85
C LEU A 78 5.07 -1.85 -2.38
N VAL A 79 5.85 -0.86 -1.93
CA VAL A 79 7.23 -0.61 -2.39
C VAL A 79 8.15 -0.49 -1.17
N PRO A 80 8.73 -1.60 -0.68
CA PRO A 80 9.70 -1.58 0.41
C PRO A 80 11.04 -1.02 -0.09
N TRP A 81 11.26 0.27 0.14
CA TRP A 81 12.46 1.00 -0.24
C TRP A 81 12.65 2.25 0.63
N GLY A 82 11.63 3.11 0.67
CA GLY A 82 11.65 4.34 1.46
C GLY A 82 12.77 5.31 1.09
N ASN A 83 13.71 5.54 2.00
CA ASN A 83 14.89 6.38 1.80
C ASN A 83 16.18 5.60 1.53
N ALA A 84 16.12 4.29 1.25
CA ALA A 84 17.29 3.54 0.87
C ALA A 84 18.02 4.21 -0.32
N GLN A 85 19.35 4.30 -0.25
CA GLN A 85 20.16 4.95 -1.26
C GLN A 85 20.90 3.91 -2.09
N TYR A 86 20.87 4.06 -3.41
CA TYR A 86 21.65 3.24 -4.31
C TYR A 86 22.96 3.94 -4.68
N VAL A 87 24.07 3.47 -4.12
CA VAL A 87 25.40 4.08 -4.32
C VAL A 87 26.13 3.43 -5.49
N LYS A 88 26.46 4.24 -6.49
CA LYS A 88 27.31 3.87 -7.65
C LYS A 88 28.77 4.24 -7.38
N PRO A 89 29.76 3.49 -7.91
CA PRO A 89 29.64 2.36 -8.84
C PRO A 89 29.42 0.99 -8.15
N ASN A 90 29.55 0.92 -6.83
CA ASN A 90 29.58 -0.33 -6.06
C ASN A 90 28.25 -1.09 -6.02
N LYS A 91 27.16 -0.49 -6.52
CA LYS A 91 25.81 -1.07 -6.54
C LYS A 91 25.29 -1.44 -5.15
N THR A 92 25.79 -0.73 -4.13
CA THR A 92 25.44 -0.93 -2.74
C THR A 92 24.14 -0.21 -2.42
N ILE A 93 23.28 -0.85 -1.63
CA ILE A 93 22.07 -0.24 -1.08
C ILE A 93 22.41 0.13 0.36
N ILE A 94 22.18 1.39 0.75
CA ILE A 94 22.36 1.88 2.11
C ILE A 94 20.99 2.25 2.66
N CYS A 95 20.59 1.62 3.75
CA CYS A 95 19.33 1.87 4.45
C CYS A 95 19.54 2.72 5.70
N GLN A 96 18.52 3.47 6.12
CA GLN A 96 18.66 4.43 7.24
C GLN A 96 18.80 3.71 8.59
N HIS A 97 18.15 2.56 8.77
CA HIS A 97 18.24 1.72 9.97
C HIS A 97 19.20 0.53 9.78
N GLY A 98 20.20 0.66 8.90
CA GLY A 98 21.26 -0.33 8.70
C GLY A 98 20.87 -1.55 7.86
N GLU A 99 21.72 -2.58 7.89
CA GLU A 99 21.60 -3.75 7.02
C GLU A 99 20.32 -4.57 7.27
N ASP A 100 19.78 -4.58 8.49
CA ASP A 100 18.54 -5.31 8.80
C ASP A 100 17.32 -4.71 8.10
N GLU A 101 17.26 -3.38 7.94
CA GLU A 101 16.23 -2.74 7.12
C GLU A 101 16.41 -3.16 5.66
N CYS A 102 17.63 -3.13 5.14
CA CYS A 102 17.91 -3.55 3.76
C CYS A 102 17.56 -5.03 3.54
N TYR A 103 17.82 -5.87 4.53
CA TYR A 103 17.45 -7.28 4.56
C TYR A 103 15.93 -7.45 4.48
N LEU A 104 15.19 -6.87 5.42
CA LEU A 104 13.73 -7.00 5.45
C LEU A 104 13.03 -6.32 4.27
N ASN A 105 13.53 -5.18 3.79
CA ASN A 105 13.03 -4.55 2.56
C ASN A 105 13.14 -5.53 1.37
N THR A 106 14.25 -6.28 1.28
CA THR A 106 14.45 -7.29 0.25
C THR A 106 13.52 -8.50 0.44
N ILE A 107 13.33 -8.97 1.67
CA ILE A 107 12.40 -10.06 2.00
C ILE A 107 10.96 -9.68 1.62
N HIS A 108 10.52 -8.46 1.94
CA HIS A 108 9.21 -7.95 1.54
C HIS A 108 9.06 -7.89 0.02
N ALA A 109 10.07 -7.40 -0.70
CA ALA A 109 10.06 -7.37 -2.16
C ALA A 109 9.99 -8.78 -2.78
N CYS A 110 10.70 -9.74 -2.19
CA CYS A 110 10.61 -11.14 -2.60
C CYS A 110 9.19 -11.68 -2.41
N ALA A 111 8.57 -11.46 -1.24
CA ALA A 111 7.20 -11.90 -0.98
C ALA A 111 6.19 -11.30 -1.97
N ILE A 112 6.32 -10.01 -2.28
CA ILE A 112 5.46 -9.33 -3.28
C ILE A 112 5.66 -9.95 -4.67
N SER A 113 6.90 -10.24 -5.06
CA SER A 113 7.19 -10.79 -6.37
C SER A 113 6.73 -12.24 -6.53
N ILE A 114 6.89 -13.07 -5.49
CA ILE A 114 6.52 -14.49 -5.52
C ILE A 114 5.00 -14.64 -5.41
N TRP A 115 4.35 -13.80 -4.59
CA TRP A 115 2.91 -13.82 -4.36
C TRP A 115 2.29 -12.45 -4.73
N PRO A 116 1.95 -12.23 -6.01
CA PRO A 116 1.41 -10.94 -6.46
C PRO A 116 -0.01 -10.64 -5.95
N ASP A 117 -0.71 -11.64 -5.38
CA ASP A 117 -2.00 -11.39 -4.72
C ASP A 117 -1.82 -10.47 -3.50
N PRO A 118 -2.51 -9.31 -3.48
CA PRO A 118 -2.29 -8.31 -2.43
C PRO A 118 -2.67 -8.80 -1.05
N ARG A 119 -3.69 -9.65 -0.91
CA ARG A 119 -4.06 -10.19 0.41
C ARG A 119 -2.96 -11.12 0.92
N LYS A 120 -2.44 -11.98 0.04
CA LYS A 120 -1.41 -12.95 0.38
C LYS A 120 -0.12 -12.29 0.83
N HIS A 121 0.49 -11.42 0.02
CA HIS A 121 1.75 -10.78 0.43
C HIS A 121 1.56 -9.77 1.58
N PHE A 122 0.39 -9.10 1.66
CA PHE A 122 0.15 -8.16 2.74
C PHE A 122 0.06 -8.87 4.10
N ASN A 123 -0.59 -10.04 4.19
CA ASN A 123 -0.66 -10.79 5.44
C ASN A 123 0.74 -11.13 6.00
N PHE A 124 1.67 -11.48 5.11
CA PHE A 124 3.06 -11.75 5.48
C PHE A 124 3.79 -10.47 5.94
N ILE A 125 3.70 -9.39 5.17
CA ILE A 125 4.31 -8.09 5.51
C ILE A 125 3.74 -7.56 6.84
N TYR A 126 2.41 -7.58 6.99
CA TYR A 126 1.72 -7.19 8.22
C TYR A 126 2.24 -7.99 9.42
N CYS A 127 2.42 -9.31 9.26
CA CYS A 127 2.94 -10.14 10.34
C CYS A 127 4.33 -9.65 10.79
N ILE A 128 5.27 -9.43 9.86
CA ILE A 128 6.63 -8.96 10.16
C ILE A 128 6.58 -7.58 10.83
N GLU A 129 5.83 -6.65 10.22
CA GLU A 129 5.58 -5.32 10.74
C GLU A 129 4.77 -5.33 12.07
N ASN A 130 4.31 -6.48 12.57
CA ASN A 130 3.60 -6.58 13.85
C ASN A 130 4.41 -7.28 14.98
N GLN A 131 5.55 -7.94 14.71
CA GLN A 131 6.34 -8.68 15.73
C GLN A 131 7.18 -7.85 16.75
N GLY A 132 7.05 -6.52 16.84
CA GLY A 132 8.01 -5.64 17.52
C GLY A 132 9.39 -5.57 16.82
N LEU A 133 10.28 -4.67 17.24
CA LEU A 133 11.70 -4.75 16.90
C LEU A 133 12.35 -5.69 17.93
N PRO A 134 13.16 -6.68 17.54
CA PRO A 134 13.97 -7.40 18.52
C PRO A 134 14.99 -6.41 19.13
N ILE A 135 14.67 -5.89 20.32
CA ILE A 135 15.60 -5.11 21.13
C ILE A 135 16.55 -6.10 21.80
N LYS A 136 17.57 -6.60 21.08
CA LYS A 136 18.75 -7.25 21.68
C LYS A 136 20.00 -7.03 20.84
N ASP A 137 21.08 -6.73 21.55
CA ASP A 137 22.41 -6.38 21.06
C ASP A 137 23.02 -7.44 20.12
N ASN A 138 23.67 -6.96 19.06
CA ASN A 138 24.72 -7.63 18.27
C ASN A 138 24.38 -8.91 17.46
N GLN A 139 23.11 -9.32 17.35
CA GLN A 139 22.66 -10.37 16.40
C GLN A 139 21.57 -9.83 15.47
N HIS A 140 21.98 -8.92 14.59
CA HIS A 140 21.10 -8.13 13.73
C HIS A 140 20.33 -9.01 12.71
N SER A 141 21.02 -9.83 11.92
CA SER A 141 20.37 -10.60 10.84
C SER A 141 19.68 -11.90 11.30
N GLU A 142 20.22 -12.60 12.30
CA GLU A 142 19.65 -13.87 12.79
C GLU A 142 18.26 -13.66 13.43
N GLY A 143 18.08 -12.55 14.15
CA GLY A 143 16.79 -12.16 14.72
C GLY A 143 15.74 -11.87 13.65
N MET A 144 16.11 -11.13 12.60
CA MET A 144 15.21 -10.83 11.49
C MET A 144 14.85 -12.08 10.68
N GLU A 145 15.80 -13.00 10.52
CA GLU A 145 15.55 -14.27 9.85
C GLU A 145 14.50 -15.11 10.57
N ALA A 146 14.62 -15.23 11.90
CA ALA A 146 13.62 -15.92 12.70
C ALA A 146 12.23 -15.29 12.57
N VAL A 147 12.15 -13.95 12.55
CA VAL A 147 10.90 -13.20 12.41
C VAL A 147 10.18 -13.53 11.10
N TRP A 148 10.85 -13.37 9.95
CA TRP A 148 10.17 -13.60 8.67
C TRP A 148 9.88 -15.08 8.44
N LYS A 149 10.71 -16.01 8.94
CA LYS A 149 10.43 -17.45 8.88
C LYS A 149 9.16 -17.81 9.68
N ALA A 150 9.01 -17.26 10.88
CA ALA A 150 7.80 -17.46 11.68
C ALA A 150 6.54 -16.92 10.96
N CYS A 151 6.63 -15.74 10.34
CA CYS A 151 5.54 -15.15 9.57
C CYS A 151 5.24 -15.92 8.28
N SER A 152 6.26 -16.47 7.63
CA SER A 152 6.11 -17.34 6.46
C SER A 152 5.34 -18.61 6.83
N ALA A 153 5.71 -19.26 7.93
CA ALA A 153 5.03 -20.45 8.45
C ALA A 153 3.55 -20.16 8.79
N ARG A 154 3.26 -19.04 9.47
CA ARG A 154 1.88 -18.61 9.79
C ARG A 154 1.04 -18.34 8.54
N SER A 155 1.67 -17.90 7.46
CA SER A 155 0.99 -17.52 6.22
C SER A 155 0.96 -18.64 5.18
N GLY A 156 1.47 -19.83 5.51
CA GLY A 156 1.60 -20.96 4.58
C GLY A 156 2.47 -20.63 3.36
N MET A 157 3.47 -19.77 3.53
CA MET A 157 4.41 -19.39 2.48
C MET A 157 5.64 -20.28 2.51
N ASP A 158 6.16 -20.57 1.32
CA ASP A 158 7.37 -21.38 1.18
C ASP A 158 8.60 -20.51 1.49
N GLN A 159 9.24 -20.80 2.63
CA GLN A 159 10.45 -20.13 3.07
C GLN A 159 11.61 -20.28 2.07
N LYS A 160 11.67 -21.41 1.36
CA LYS A 160 12.72 -21.68 0.37
C LYS A 160 12.62 -20.71 -0.79
N LEU A 161 11.41 -20.43 -1.29
CA LEU A 161 11.22 -19.48 -2.39
C LEU A 161 11.67 -18.07 -2.01
N ILE A 162 11.37 -17.63 -0.77
CA ILE A 162 11.82 -16.33 -0.26
C ILE A 162 13.34 -16.30 -0.17
N LYS A 163 13.95 -17.36 0.39
CA LYS A 163 15.40 -17.47 0.54
C LYS A 163 16.11 -17.47 -0.81
N ASP A 164 15.64 -18.26 -1.77
CA ASP A 164 16.21 -18.33 -3.12
C ASP A 164 16.11 -16.96 -3.84
N CYS A 165 15.00 -16.24 -3.67
CA CYS A 165 14.83 -14.88 -4.18
C CYS A 165 15.82 -13.87 -3.55
N TYR A 166 16.06 -13.99 -2.25
CA TYR A 166 17.02 -13.15 -1.53
C TYR A 166 18.45 -13.44 -2.00
N ASP A 167 18.86 -14.72 -1.98
CA ASP A 167 20.22 -15.18 -2.28
C ASP A 167 20.63 -14.91 -3.74
N SER A 168 19.68 -15.06 -4.68
CA SER A 168 19.91 -14.73 -6.10
C SER A 168 20.12 -13.22 -6.35
N GLY A 169 19.86 -12.38 -5.35
CA GLY A 169 19.85 -10.92 -5.49
C GLY A 169 18.69 -10.39 -6.32
N TYR A 170 17.73 -11.24 -6.70
CA TYR A 170 16.54 -10.81 -7.43
C TYR A 170 15.73 -9.80 -6.61
N GLY A 171 15.51 -10.04 -5.32
CA GLY A 171 14.78 -9.12 -4.45
C GLY A 171 15.35 -7.71 -4.46
N ARG A 172 16.68 -7.56 -4.34
CA ARG A 172 17.36 -6.24 -4.38
C ARG A 172 17.15 -5.53 -5.72
N LYS A 173 17.25 -6.27 -6.83
CA LYS A 173 17.00 -5.73 -8.18
C LYS A 173 15.54 -5.32 -8.35
N ALA A 174 14.61 -6.12 -7.85
CA ALA A 174 13.18 -5.85 -7.88
C ALA A 174 12.83 -4.59 -7.09
N SER A 175 13.34 -4.44 -5.85
CA SER A 175 13.14 -3.23 -5.04
C SER A 175 13.68 -1.98 -5.74
N PHE A 176 14.90 -2.04 -6.29
CA PHE A 176 15.50 -0.93 -7.02
C PHE A 176 14.75 -0.59 -8.31
N PHE A 177 14.35 -1.60 -9.10
CA PHE A 177 13.60 -1.38 -10.33
C PHE A 177 12.21 -0.80 -10.04
N ASN A 178 11.53 -1.33 -9.02
CA ASN A 178 10.25 -0.81 -8.56
C ASN A 178 10.38 0.65 -8.13
N MET A 179 11.38 1.02 -7.34
CA MET A 179 11.68 2.42 -7.01
C MET A 179 11.93 3.25 -8.27
N LYS A 180 12.76 2.77 -9.20
CA LYS A 180 13.21 3.54 -10.37
C LYS A 180 12.10 3.77 -11.40
N LEU A 181 11.19 2.81 -11.59
CA LEU A 181 10.01 3.00 -12.44
C LEU A 181 9.17 4.20 -11.99
N ASP A 182 9.09 4.41 -10.68
CA ASP A 182 8.29 5.50 -10.12
C ASP A 182 9.02 6.85 -10.20
N VAL A 183 10.35 6.86 -10.08
CA VAL A 183 11.20 8.06 -10.27
C VAL A 183 11.29 8.48 -11.75
N HIS A 184 11.26 7.56 -12.72
CA HIS A 184 11.26 7.95 -14.13
C HIS A 184 9.89 8.36 -14.66
N ASN A 185 8.80 7.90 -14.04
CA ASN A 185 7.45 8.34 -14.35
C ASN A 185 7.02 9.60 -13.55
N GLN A 186 7.86 10.10 -12.65
CA GLN A 186 7.61 11.34 -11.88
C GLN A 186 8.84 12.23 -11.86
N LEU A 187 8.71 13.41 -12.47
CA LEU A 187 9.61 14.54 -12.24
C LEU A 187 9.75 14.74 -10.72
N ASP A 188 10.99 14.63 -10.24
CA ASP A 188 11.48 15.08 -8.94
C ASP A 188 10.64 14.74 -7.69
N LEU A 189 10.94 13.61 -7.05
CA LEU A 189 10.76 13.44 -5.60
C LEU A 189 11.85 14.17 -4.80
N ASN A 190 12.31 15.34 -5.26
CA ASN A 190 13.17 16.26 -4.50
C ASN A 190 12.35 17.06 -3.50
N SER A 191 11.59 16.36 -2.66
CA SER A 191 10.95 16.97 -1.50
C SER A 191 11.59 16.40 -0.24
N SER A 192 12.69 17.06 0.15
CA SER A 192 13.11 17.13 1.55
C SER A 192 11.97 17.81 2.33
N ILE A 193 10.91 17.08 2.66
CA ILE A 193 9.80 17.61 3.46
C ILE A 193 9.82 16.97 4.83
N THR A 194 9.94 17.88 5.77
CA THR A 194 9.97 17.76 7.21
C THR A 194 8.90 16.83 7.75
N GLN A 195 9.32 16.07 8.76
CA GLN A 195 8.57 15.35 9.78
C GLN A 195 7.10 15.77 9.94
N GLN A 196 6.19 15.08 9.24
CA GLN A 196 4.82 14.86 9.71
C GLN A 196 4.15 13.85 8.77
N PHE A 197 3.21 13.08 9.30
CA PHE A 197 2.23 12.32 8.53
C PHE A 197 1.60 13.23 7.47
N SER A 198 2.18 13.21 6.28
CA SER A 198 1.55 13.75 5.11
C SER A 198 1.39 12.52 4.23
N VAL A 199 0.18 11.94 4.25
CA VAL A 199 -0.31 11.30 3.04
C VAL A 199 -0.31 12.44 2.02
N VAL A 200 0.84 12.70 1.39
CA VAL A 200 0.89 13.69 0.32
C VAL A 200 0.25 12.96 -0.84
N LEU A 201 -1.07 13.02 -0.82
CA LEU A 201 -1.97 12.51 -1.82
C LEU A 201 -1.75 13.34 -3.07
N HIS A 202 -0.60 13.15 -3.72
CA HIS A 202 -0.34 13.76 -4.99
C HIS A 202 -1.29 13.09 -5.99
N LEU A 203 -2.34 13.83 -6.36
CA LEU A 203 -3.19 13.51 -7.50
C LEU A 203 -2.37 13.76 -8.76
N ILE A 204 -1.60 12.76 -9.18
CA ILE A 204 -0.74 12.87 -10.39
C ILE A 204 -1.54 12.53 -11.66
N ALA A 205 -2.72 11.97 -11.47
CA ALA A 205 -3.83 11.83 -12.41
C ALA A 205 -5.10 11.64 -11.55
N PRO A 206 -6.33 11.80 -12.07
CA PRO A 206 -7.57 11.66 -11.28
C PRO A 206 -7.75 10.30 -10.58
N TYR A 207 -6.84 9.34 -10.78
CA TYR A 207 -6.91 7.98 -10.26
C TYR A 207 -5.57 7.44 -9.72
N ILE A 208 -4.57 8.27 -9.44
CA ILE A 208 -3.28 7.82 -8.91
C ILE A 208 -2.98 8.53 -7.59
N PHE A 209 -2.71 7.73 -6.56
CA PHE A 209 -2.35 8.15 -5.23
C PHE A 209 -1.04 7.50 -4.81
N LEU A 210 -0.12 8.31 -4.32
CA LEU A 210 1.11 7.86 -3.69
C LEU A 210 1.11 8.21 -2.21
N ALA A 211 1.51 7.26 -1.38
CA ALA A 211 1.81 7.49 0.02
C ALA A 211 3.27 7.09 0.25
N LYS A 212 4.05 7.99 0.86
CA LYS A 212 5.43 7.70 1.26
C LYS A 212 5.50 7.76 2.78
N CYS A 213 5.98 6.68 3.38
CA CYS A 213 6.32 6.61 4.77
C CYS A 213 7.83 6.43 4.92
N ILE A 214 8.45 7.27 5.75
CA ILE A 214 9.89 7.30 5.99
C ILE A 214 10.18 7.69 7.44
N CYS A 215 11.33 7.28 7.96
CA CYS A 215 11.88 7.80 9.20
C CYS A 215 12.99 8.83 8.93
N ARG A 216 13.35 9.62 9.95
CA ARG A 216 14.41 10.64 9.88
C ARG A 216 15.39 10.43 11.01
#